data_AF-A0A534EH30-F1
#
_entry.id   AF-A0A534EH30-F1
#
_cell.length_a   1.000
_cell.length_b   1.000
_cell.length_c   1.000
_cell.angle_alpha   90.00
_cell.angle_beta   90.00
_cell.angle_gamma   90.00
#
_symmetry.space_group_name_H-M   'P 1'
#
loop_
_entity.id
_entity.type
_entity.pdbx_description
1 polymer ?
#
loop_
_entity_poly.entity_id
_entity_poly.type
_entity_poly.pdbx_seq_one_letter_code
_entity_poly.pdbx_strand_id
1 'polypeptide(L)'
;MSNRPSLPALLALVTVCAGALLAVKPAGGADAAAQATAPAAHTARHGPTARPRSDLTSLYATLAAKRFVDLTHSFGPDTPHWKGFGEMKVRTLYTIPKDGFHVDEFCHVGQWGTHVDPPAHFHEGKKTVDQIDPKDMLMPLVVLDVHEQAARNPDYLLTLEDVQAWEARHGRIPEHAFVAMRTDWSKRWPNDAAMQNRDAAGVAHYP
;
A
#
# COMPACT_ATOMS: atom_id res chain seq x y z
N MET A 1 21.97 3.23 -29.89
CA MET A 1 20.86 2.52 -29.23
C MET A 1 21.26 2.32 -27.76
N SER A 2 20.73 3.15 -26.87
CA SER A 2 21.06 3.09 -25.44
C SER A 2 20.17 2.04 -24.78
N ASN A 3 20.79 0.93 -24.37
CA ASN A 3 20.13 -0.15 -23.64
C ASN A 3 19.91 0.33 -22.19
N ARG A 4 18.83 1.06 -21.93
CA ARG A 4 18.47 1.49 -20.57
C ARG A 4 17.95 0.26 -19.81
N PRO A 5 18.54 -0.12 -18.67
CA PRO A 5 18.00 -1.22 -17.88
C PRO A 5 16.59 -0.84 -17.40
N SER A 6 15.61 -1.71 -17.68
CA SER A 6 14.26 -1.57 -17.14
C SER A 6 14.33 -1.73 -15.62
N LEU A 7 13.98 -0.69 -14.86
CA LEU A 7 13.79 -0.84 -13.42
C LEU A 7 12.68 -1.87 -13.17
N PRO A 8 12.78 -2.67 -12.10
CA PRO A 8 11.65 -3.46 -11.65
C PRO A 8 10.51 -2.49 -11.31
N ALA A 9 9.39 -2.60 -12.03
CA ALA A 9 8.19 -1.85 -11.70
C ALA A 9 7.70 -2.29 -10.32
N LEU A 10 7.68 -1.36 -9.36
CA LEU A 10 7.15 -1.59 -8.03
C LEU A 10 5.71 -1.06 -8.00
N LEU A 11 4.80 -1.86 -7.47
CA LEU A 11 3.39 -1.48 -7.32
C LEU A 11 3.13 -1.18 -5.85
N ALA A 12 2.65 0.02 -5.55
CA ALA A 12 2.19 0.37 -4.22
C ALA A 12 0.73 -0.06 -4.08
N LEU A 13 0.46 -0.79 -3.00
CA LEU A 13 -0.88 -1.02 -2.50
C LEU A 13 -1.06 -0.17 -1.25
N VAL A 14 -1.89 0.86 -1.33
CA VAL A 14 -2.27 1.67 -0.17
C VAL A 14 -3.50 1.02 0.43
N THR A 15 -3.30 0.18 1.45
CA THR A 15 -4.43 -0.47 2.12
C THR A 15 -5.11 0.52 3.05
N VAL A 16 -6.35 0.89 2.73
CA VAL A 16 -7.30 1.44 3.69
C VAL A 16 -8.11 0.26 4.24
N CYS A 17 -8.04 0.01 5.54
CA CYS A 17 -8.82 -1.04 6.18
C CYS A 17 -10.32 -0.73 6.10
N ALA A 18 -11.00 -1.26 5.09
CA ALA A 18 -12.46 -1.36 5.05
C ALA A 18 -12.90 -2.75 5.58
N GLY A 19 -13.91 -2.76 6.44
CA GLY A 19 -14.38 -3.93 7.19
C GLY A 19 -14.76 -5.15 6.35
N ALA A 20 -14.65 -6.31 7.01
CA ALA A 20 -14.78 -7.65 6.45
C ALA A 20 -16.06 -7.90 5.62
N LEU A 21 -15.88 -8.49 4.44
CA LEU A 21 -16.94 -9.01 3.59
C LEU A 21 -17.36 -10.41 4.06
N LEU A 22 -18.60 -10.58 4.53
CA LEU A 22 -19.19 -11.89 4.77
C LEU A 22 -19.47 -12.60 3.44
N ALA A 23 -18.73 -13.66 3.15
CA ALA A 23 -19.03 -14.57 2.04
C ALA A 23 -20.12 -15.57 2.46
N VAL A 24 -21.32 -15.42 1.90
CA VAL A 24 -22.38 -16.44 1.98
C VAL A 24 -22.06 -17.56 0.98
N LYS A 25 -21.90 -18.79 1.47
CA LYS A 25 -21.82 -20.01 0.62
C LYS A 25 -23.17 -20.24 -0.07
N PRO A 26 -23.22 -20.50 -1.40
CA PRO A 26 -24.41 -21.12 -1.98
C PRO A 26 -24.45 -22.60 -1.62
N ALA A 27 -25.63 -23.07 -1.21
CA ALA A 27 -25.95 -24.47 -0.96
C ALA A 27 -26.00 -25.26 -2.28
N GLY A 28 -25.59 -26.53 -2.21
CA GLY A 28 -25.39 -27.41 -3.36
C GLY A 28 -26.64 -28.14 -3.89
N GLY A 29 -26.35 -29.05 -4.83
CA GLY A 29 -27.26 -29.99 -5.51
C GLY A 29 -27.04 -29.90 -7.04
N ALA A 30 -26.91 -30.97 -7.82
CA ALA A 30 -27.00 -32.41 -7.63
C ALA A 30 -26.25 -33.13 -8.77
N ASP A 31 -26.05 -34.43 -8.58
CA ASP A 31 -25.34 -35.40 -9.41
C ASP A 31 -25.99 -35.77 -10.76
N ALA A 32 -25.11 -36.31 -11.63
CA ALA A 32 -25.27 -37.44 -12.55
C ALA A 32 -25.97 -37.28 -13.93
N ALA A 33 -25.20 -37.58 -14.99
CA ALA A 33 -25.30 -38.80 -15.80
C ALA A 33 -25.16 -38.60 -17.33
N ALA A 34 -24.36 -39.51 -17.91
CA ALA A 34 -24.54 -40.24 -19.17
C ALA A 34 -23.61 -39.93 -20.37
N GLN A 35 -23.15 -41.06 -20.95
CA GLN A 35 -22.10 -41.28 -21.94
C GLN A 35 -22.62 -41.24 -23.39
N ALA A 36 -21.73 -41.00 -24.37
CA ALA A 36 -21.36 -41.93 -25.47
C ALA A 36 -21.02 -41.24 -26.82
N THR A 37 -19.81 -41.55 -27.35
CA THR A 37 -19.39 -41.91 -28.74
C THR A 37 -19.89 -41.08 -29.95
N ALA A 38 -19.18 -40.75 -31.06
CA ALA A 38 -17.88 -41.04 -31.69
C ALA A 38 -17.68 -40.00 -32.86
N PRO A 39 -16.61 -40.04 -33.69
CA PRO A 39 -15.98 -38.85 -34.31
C PRO A 39 -16.48 -38.46 -35.70
N ALA A 40 -16.24 -37.20 -36.11
CA ALA A 40 -16.25 -36.77 -37.51
C ALA A 40 -15.25 -35.62 -37.77
N ALA A 41 -14.70 -35.62 -38.98
CA ALA A 41 -13.48 -34.95 -39.40
C ALA A 41 -13.60 -33.44 -39.70
N HIS A 42 -12.45 -32.78 -39.56
CA HIS A 42 -11.89 -31.68 -40.36
C HIS A 42 -12.81 -30.52 -40.81
N THR A 43 -12.71 -29.37 -40.15
CA THR A 43 -12.54 -28.08 -40.84
C THR A 43 -11.69 -27.15 -39.97
N ALA A 44 -10.52 -26.74 -40.46
CA ALA A 44 -9.72 -25.69 -39.84
C ALA A 44 -10.42 -24.34 -40.09
N ARG A 45 -11.40 -24.00 -39.25
CA ARG A 45 -11.95 -22.64 -39.21
C ARG A 45 -10.97 -21.78 -38.44
N HIS A 46 -10.39 -20.80 -39.12
CA HIS A 46 -9.69 -19.70 -38.46
C HIS A 46 -10.74 -18.95 -37.63
N GLY A 47 -10.82 -19.30 -36.34
CA GLY A 47 -11.62 -18.54 -35.38
C GLY A 47 -11.06 -17.12 -35.26
N PRO A 48 -11.89 -16.12 -34.96
CA PRO A 48 -11.39 -14.80 -34.59
C PRO A 48 -10.41 -15.00 -33.44
N THR A 49 -9.17 -14.54 -33.59
CA THR A 49 -8.18 -14.56 -32.51
C THR A 49 -8.73 -13.75 -31.35
N ALA A 50 -9.41 -14.43 -30.44
CA ALA A 50 -9.91 -13.85 -29.21
C ALA A 50 -8.67 -13.43 -28.43
N ARG A 51 -8.45 -12.12 -28.36
CA ARG A 51 -7.46 -11.52 -27.47
C ARG A 51 -7.71 -12.16 -26.10
N PRO A 52 -6.75 -12.88 -25.49
CA PRO A 52 -7.01 -13.59 -24.25
C PRO A 52 -7.43 -12.52 -23.22
N ARG A 53 -8.69 -12.56 -22.82
CA ARG A 53 -9.15 -11.78 -21.68
C ARG A 53 -8.40 -12.38 -20.50
N SER A 54 -7.38 -11.68 -19.99
CA SER A 54 -6.79 -12.06 -18.72
C SER A 54 -7.92 -12.04 -17.69
N ASP A 55 -8.37 -13.21 -17.26
CA ASP A 55 -9.32 -13.27 -16.16
C ASP A 55 -8.62 -12.78 -14.87
N LEU A 56 -9.41 -12.35 -13.88
CA LEU A 56 -8.88 -11.82 -12.63
C LEU A 56 -7.98 -12.84 -11.90
N THR A 57 -8.20 -14.14 -12.12
CA THR A 57 -7.39 -15.22 -11.55
C THR A 57 -5.96 -15.21 -12.11
N SER A 58 -5.80 -15.02 -13.41
CA SER A 58 -4.50 -14.94 -14.08
C SER A 58 -3.71 -13.69 -13.65
N LEU A 59 -4.40 -12.56 -13.44
CA LEU A 59 -3.79 -11.34 -12.90
C LEU A 59 -3.34 -11.54 -11.45
N TYR A 60 -4.20 -12.14 -10.61
CA TYR A 60 -3.84 -12.48 -9.24
C TYR A 60 -2.63 -13.41 -9.18
N ALA A 61 -2.61 -14.48 -9.98
CA ALA A 61 -1.47 -15.40 -10.05
C ALA A 61 -0.17 -14.69 -10.44
N THR A 62 -0.26 -13.71 -11.34
CA THR A 62 0.88 -12.86 -11.73
C THR A 62 1.39 -12.02 -10.57
N LEU A 63 0.49 -11.39 -9.80
CA LEU A 63 0.84 -10.57 -8.63
C LEU A 63 1.39 -11.42 -7.49
N ALA A 64 0.74 -12.54 -7.18
CA ALA A 64 1.13 -13.47 -6.11
C ALA A 64 2.54 -14.06 -6.32
N ALA A 65 2.99 -14.20 -7.57
CA ALA A 65 4.34 -14.64 -7.90
C ALA A 65 5.42 -13.54 -7.72
N LYS A 66 5.06 -12.30 -7.38
CA LYS A 66 6.01 -11.21 -7.14
C LYS A 66 6.45 -11.17 -5.68
N ARG A 67 7.53 -10.43 -5.44
CA ARG A 67 7.97 -10.12 -4.08
C ARG A 67 7.08 -9.03 -3.49
N PHE A 68 6.50 -9.32 -2.34
CA PHE A 68 5.77 -8.34 -1.53
C PHE A 68 6.74 -7.70 -0.53
N VAL A 69 6.69 -6.39 -0.42
CA VAL A 69 7.49 -5.60 0.54
C VAL A 69 6.50 -4.86 1.41
N ASP A 70 6.57 -5.10 2.72
CA ASP A 70 5.77 -4.36 3.69
C ASP A 70 6.40 -3.00 3.96
N LEU A 71 5.61 -1.94 3.83
CA LEU A 71 6.01 -0.55 4.08
C LEU A 71 5.38 0.00 5.37
N THR A 72 4.91 -0.89 6.24
CA THR A 72 4.16 -0.55 7.45
C THR A 72 5.03 -0.75 8.70
N HIS A 73 4.99 0.21 9.61
CA HIS A 73 5.47 -0.02 10.97
C HIS A 73 4.34 -0.60 11.84
N SER A 74 4.66 -1.57 12.70
CA SER A 74 3.72 -2.01 13.73
C SER A 74 3.32 -0.83 14.63
N PHE A 75 2.03 -0.76 14.99
CA PHE A 75 1.52 0.27 15.88
C PHE A 75 1.35 -0.25 17.31
N GLY A 76 1.41 0.66 18.28
CA GLY A 76 1.16 0.39 19.69
C GLY A 76 1.13 1.70 20.50
N PRO A 77 0.96 1.61 21.83
CA PRO A 77 0.98 2.80 22.70
C PRO A 77 2.26 3.62 22.58
N ASP A 78 3.40 2.94 22.36
CA ASP A 78 4.73 3.56 22.25
C ASP A 78 5.09 4.00 20.82
N THR A 79 4.15 3.95 19.88
CA THR A 79 4.36 4.43 18.51
C THR A 79 4.77 5.89 18.51
N PRO A 80 5.91 6.26 17.88
CA PRO A 80 6.24 7.65 17.62
C PRO A 80 5.10 8.36 16.89
N HIS A 81 4.66 9.50 17.43
CA HIS A 81 3.52 10.26 16.93
C HIS A 81 3.68 11.75 17.17
N TRP A 82 2.85 12.56 16.52
CA TRP A 82 2.81 14.00 16.76
C TRP A 82 2.28 14.32 18.16
N LYS A 83 3.02 15.10 18.95
CA LYS A 83 2.71 15.38 20.37
C LYS A 83 1.42 16.18 20.62
N GLY A 84 0.77 16.67 19.56
CA GLY A 84 -0.57 17.25 19.67
C GLY A 84 -1.68 16.20 19.84
N PHE A 85 -1.39 14.92 19.57
CA PHE A 85 -2.34 13.83 19.77
C PHE A 85 -2.31 13.28 21.19
N GLY A 86 -3.45 12.76 21.64
CA GLY A 86 -3.51 11.94 22.84
C GLY A 86 -2.88 10.57 22.61
N GLU A 87 -2.60 9.86 23.71
CA GLU A 87 -2.05 8.51 23.67
C GLU A 87 -3.05 7.51 23.10
N MET A 88 -2.55 6.54 22.35
CA MET A 88 -3.30 5.35 21.98
C MET A 88 -3.62 4.50 23.23
N LYS A 89 -4.84 3.98 23.29
CA LYS A 89 -5.28 3.05 24.33
C LYS A 89 -5.57 1.67 23.75
N VAL A 90 -5.14 0.64 24.47
CA VAL A 90 -5.44 -0.76 24.18
C VAL A 90 -6.18 -1.36 25.37
N ARG A 91 -7.28 -2.04 25.12
CA ARG A 91 -8.03 -2.75 26.15
C ARG A 91 -8.40 -4.15 25.68
N THR A 92 -7.87 -5.17 26.34
CA THR A 92 -8.26 -6.56 26.09
C THR A 92 -9.67 -6.80 26.61
N LEU A 93 -10.59 -7.12 25.71
CA LEU A 93 -12.00 -7.39 26.01
C LEU A 93 -12.26 -8.88 26.27
N TYR A 94 -11.60 -9.75 25.51
CA TYR A 94 -11.77 -11.20 25.58
C TYR A 94 -10.42 -11.90 25.47
N THR A 95 -10.28 -13.04 26.14
CA THR A 95 -9.04 -13.84 26.15
C THR A 95 -9.34 -15.30 25.83
N ILE A 96 -8.41 -15.98 25.15
CA ILE A 96 -8.59 -17.39 24.78
C ILE A 96 -8.88 -18.29 26.00
N PRO A 97 -8.15 -18.20 27.13
CA PRO A 97 -8.42 -19.10 28.27
C PRO A 97 -9.80 -18.94 28.90
N LYS A 98 -10.39 -17.74 28.84
CA LYS A 98 -11.69 -17.44 29.46
C LYS A 98 -12.85 -17.59 28.47
N ASP A 99 -12.65 -17.17 27.23
CA ASP A 99 -13.72 -16.92 26.26
C ASP A 99 -13.59 -17.77 24.99
N GLY A 100 -12.44 -18.43 24.77
CA GLY A 100 -12.15 -19.23 23.57
C GLY A 100 -11.64 -18.44 22.36
N PHE A 101 -11.54 -17.12 22.46
CA PHE A 101 -11.01 -16.22 21.43
C PHE A 101 -10.39 -14.96 22.07
N HIS A 102 -9.54 -14.23 21.33
CA HIS A 102 -8.86 -13.02 21.80
C HIS A 102 -9.38 -11.78 21.06
N VAL A 103 -9.68 -10.70 21.79
CA VAL A 103 -10.09 -9.41 21.20
C VAL A 103 -9.50 -8.28 22.02
N ASP A 104 -8.81 -7.38 21.31
CA ASP A 104 -8.41 -6.09 21.83
C ASP A 104 -9.25 -4.98 21.19
N GLU A 105 -9.65 -4.01 22.01
CA GLU A 105 -10.15 -2.73 21.57
C GLU A 105 -8.98 -1.74 21.46
N PHE A 106 -8.93 -1.04 20.33
CA PHE A 106 -7.93 -0.01 20.04
C PHE A 106 -8.63 1.36 19.94
N CYS A 107 -8.07 2.36 20.61
CA CYS A 107 -8.54 3.74 20.52
C CYS A 107 -7.35 4.66 20.24
N HIS A 108 -7.29 5.24 19.05
CA HIS A 108 -6.29 6.21 18.61
C HIS A 108 -6.87 7.10 17.51
N VAL A 109 -6.16 8.17 17.17
CA VAL A 109 -6.50 9.06 16.04
C VAL A 109 -6.24 8.38 14.69
N GLY A 110 -6.83 8.89 13.60
CA GLY A 110 -6.62 8.34 12.25
C GLY A 110 -5.16 8.42 11.76
N GLN A 111 -4.44 9.46 12.16
CA GLN A 111 -3.04 9.72 11.79
C GLN A 111 -2.01 9.02 12.71
N TRP A 112 -2.32 7.81 13.20
CA TRP A 112 -1.45 7.08 14.13
C TRP A 112 -0.50 6.13 13.39
N GLY A 113 0.82 6.33 13.54
CA GLY A 113 1.83 5.49 12.88
C GLY A 113 1.79 5.62 11.35
N THR A 114 1.93 4.50 10.62
CA THR A 114 1.73 4.47 9.17
C THR A 114 0.26 4.66 8.84
N HIS A 115 -0.10 5.73 8.13
CA HIS A 115 -1.50 6.12 7.88
C HIS A 115 -1.70 6.73 6.49
N VAL A 116 -2.96 7.10 6.18
CA VAL A 116 -3.36 7.79 4.95
C VAL A 116 -4.08 9.07 5.31
N ASP A 117 -3.70 10.17 4.66
CA ASP A 117 -4.41 11.44 4.75
C ASP A 117 -5.36 11.62 3.55
N PRO A 118 -6.68 11.59 3.76
CA PRO A 118 -7.63 11.84 2.68
C PRO A 118 -7.71 13.34 2.37
N PRO A 119 -8.23 13.74 1.19
CA PRO A 119 -8.41 15.16 0.83
C PRO A 119 -9.17 16.00 1.87
N ALA A 120 -10.14 15.40 2.57
CA ALA A 120 -10.89 16.03 3.66
C ALA A 120 -10.02 16.49 4.84
N HIS A 121 -8.78 15.96 4.98
CA HIS A 121 -7.86 16.33 6.05
C HIS A 121 -7.51 17.83 6.04
N PHE A 122 -7.44 18.45 4.85
CA PHE A 122 -7.12 19.88 4.70
C PHE A 122 -8.23 20.70 4.05
N HIS A 123 -9.19 20.05 3.38
CA HIS A 123 -10.22 20.74 2.59
C HIS A 123 -11.60 20.23 2.94
N GLU A 124 -12.42 21.09 3.54
CA GLU A 124 -13.80 20.78 3.89
C GLU A 124 -14.62 20.34 2.66
N GLY A 125 -15.51 19.36 2.86
CA GLY A 125 -16.38 18.83 1.81
C GLY A 125 -15.69 17.98 0.74
N LYS A 126 -14.39 17.67 0.90
CA LYS A 126 -13.67 16.71 0.04
C LYS A 126 -13.82 15.28 0.55
N LYS A 127 -13.29 14.33 -0.23
CA LYS A 127 -13.36 12.90 0.05
C LYS A 127 -12.77 12.59 1.43
N THR A 128 -13.54 11.90 2.26
CA THR A 128 -13.04 11.23 3.49
C THR A 128 -12.38 9.89 3.14
N VAL A 129 -11.75 9.24 4.12
CA VAL A 129 -10.97 8.01 3.88
C VAL A 129 -11.83 6.86 3.33
N ASP A 130 -13.09 6.76 3.76
CA ASP A 130 -14.08 5.80 3.30
C ASP A 130 -14.60 6.07 1.88
N GLN A 131 -14.30 7.24 1.32
CA GLN A 131 -14.73 7.68 -0.01
C GLN A 131 -13.60 7.57 -1.07
N ILE A 132 -12.44 7.03 -0.70
CA ILE A 132 -11.36 6.73 -1.64
C ILE A 132 -11.77 5.52 -2.50
N ASP A 133 -11.69 5.65 -3.83
CA ASP A 133 -12.03 4.56 -4.74
C ASP A 133 -10.97 3.46 -4.62
N PRO A 134 -11.33 2.16 -4.53
CA PRO A 134 -10.35 1.07 -4.53
C PRO A 134 -9.36 1.10 -5.71
N LYS A 135 -9.72 1.71 -6.84
CA LYS A 135 -8.81 1.93 -7.99
C LYS A 135 -7.71 2.95 -7.67
N ASP A 136 -7.97 3.89 -6.77
CA ASP A 136 -6.99 4.87 -6.29
C ASP A 136 -6.04 4.26 -5.24
N MET A 137 -6.27 3.00 -4.81
CA MET A 137 -5.42 2.29 -3.84
C MET A 137 -4.34 1.42 -4.47
N LEU A 138 -4.38 1.23 -5.80
CA LEU A 138 -3.41 0.43 -6.54
C LEU A 138 -2.68 1.31 -7.56
N MET A 139 -1.46 1.71 -7.25
CA MET A 139 -0.74 2.74 -8.01
C MET A 139 0.69 2.30 -8.33
N PRO A 140 1.25 2.69 -9.49
CA PRO A 140 2.69 2.61 -9.72
C PRO A 140 3.44 3.36 -8.62
N LEU A 141 4.47 2.73 -8.04
CA LEU A 141 5.32 3.37 -7.03
C LEU A 141 6.55 3.98 -7.70
N VAL A 142 6.71 5.29 -7.55
CA VAL A 142 7.94 6.03 -7.86
C VAL A 142 8.64 6.36 -6.56
N VAL A 143 9.94 6.07 -6.48
CA VAL A 143 10.76 6.39 -5.31
C VAL A 143 11.80 7.43 -5.69
N LEU A 144 11.66 8.62 -5.12
CA LEU A 144 12.65 9.70 -5.20
C LEU A 144 13.60 9.53 -4.02
N ASP A 145 14.80 9.02 -4.31
CA ASP A 145 15.78 8.68 -3.30
C ASP A 145 16.69 9.87 -2.98
N VAL A 146 16.56 10.40 -1.76
CA VAL A 146 17.31 11.55 -1.25
C VAL A 146 17.92 11.26 0.14
N HIS A 147 18.06 9.98 0.50
CA HIS A 147 18.50 9.58 1.84
C HIS A 147 19.90 10.10 2.21
N GLU A 148 20.82 10.22 1.25
CA GLU A 148 22.16 10.77 1.49
C GLU A 148 22.11 12.28 1.77
N GLN A 149 21.18 13.00 1.14
CA GLN A 149 20.95 14.42 1.35
C GLN A 149 20.29 14.63 2.72
N ALA A 150 19.23 13.88 3.02
CA ALA A 150 18.54 13.89 4.30
C ALA A 150 19.46 13.52 5.48
N ALA A 151 20.42 12.61 5.27
CA ALA A 151 21.42 12.25 6.29
C ALA A 151 22.39 13.40 6.61
N ARG A 152 22.66 14.30 5.65
CA ARG A 152 23.55 15.45 5.82
C ARG A 152 22.82 16.71 6.30
N ASN A 153 21.56 16.86 5.87
CA ASN A 153 20.70 17.95 6.24
C ASN A 153 19.33 17.38 6.65
N PRO A 154 18.99 17.36 7.96
CA PRO A 154 17.69 16.88 8.41
C PRO A 154 16.53 17.79 7.97
N ASP A 155 16.79 18.96 7.38
CA ASP A 155 15.79 19.86 6.78
C ASP A 155 15.85 19.83 5.24
N TYR A 156 16.29 18.71 4.65
CA TYR A 156 16.43 18.62 3.19
C TYR A 156 15.07 18.61 2.49
N LEU A 157 14.77 19.69 1.77
CA LEU A 157 13.58 19.79 0.95
C LEU A 157 13.82 19.15 -0.43
N LEU A 158 12.96 18.21 -0.80
CA LEU A 158 12.91 17.68 -2.16
C LEU A 158 12.61 18.80 -3.16
N THR A 159 13.42 18.88 -4.22
CA THR A 159 13.35 19.95 -5.21
C THR A 159 12.77 19.50 -6.55
N LEU A 160 12.40 20.45 -7.41
CA LEU A 160 12.01 20.17 -8.79
C LEU A 160 13.18 19.61 -9.60
N GLU A 161 14.40 20.03 -9.29
CA GLU A 161 15.63 19.52 -9.88
C GLU A 161 15.83 18.03 -9.54
N ASP A 162 15.51 17.59 -8.32
CA ASP A 162 15.55 16.18 -7.93
C ASP A 162 14.58 15.33 -8.77
N VAL A 163 13.36 15.85 -8.99
CA VAL A 163 12.34 15.22 -9.83
C VAL A 163 12.83 15.11 -11.27
N GLN A 164 13.33 16.20 -11.84
CA GLN A 164 13.85 16.23 -13.22
C GLN A 164 15.05 15.29 -13.38
N ALA A 165 15.94 15.24 -12.39
CA ALA A 165 17.08 14.33 -12.39
C ALA A 165 16.64 12.86 -12.33
N TRP A 166 15.58 12.55 -11.56
CA TRP A 166 14.97 11.24 -11.56
C TRP A 166 14.35 10.91 -12.94
N GLU A 167 13.56 11.82 -13.50
CA GLU A 167 12.89 11.61 -14.80
C GLU A 167 13.90 11.45 -15.96
N ALA A 168 15.02 12.16 -15.92
CA ALA A 168 16.09 12.01 -16.90
C ALA A 168 16.66 10.58 -16.93
N ARG A 169 16.74 9.92 -15.77
CA ARG A 169 17.23 8.54 -15.62
C ARG A 169 16.18 7.48 -15.89
N HIS A 170 14.96 7.69 -15.39
CA HIS A 170 13.92 6.66 -15.32
C HIS A 170 12.77 6.86 -16.33
N GLY A 171 12.72 8.00 -17.00
CA GLY A 171 11.58 8.44 -17.81
C GLY A 171 10.61 9.30 -16.99
N ARG A 172 9.66 9.94 -17.68
CA ARG A 172 8.63 10.78 -17.04
C ARG A 172 7.86 9.99 -15.98
N ILE A 173 7.58 10.61 -14.84
CA ILE A 173 6.73 10.01 -13.80
C ILE A 173 5.36 9.69 -14.42
N PRO A 174 4.87 8.43 -14.32
CA PRO A 174 3.57 8.06 -14.86
C PRO A 174 2.42 8.82 -14.20
N GLU A 175 1.37 9.09 -14.96
CA GLU A 175 0.10 9.53 -14.39
C GLU A 175 -0.42 8.50 -13.39
N HIS A 176 -1.08 8.96 -12.32
CA HIS A 176 -1.61 8.13 -11.22
C HIS A 176 -0.54 7.35 -10.41
N ALA A 177 0.73 7.77 -10.46
CA ALA A 177 1.76 7.20 -9.61
C ALA A 177 1.69 7.72 -8.17
N PHE A 178 1.98 6.83 -7.21
CA PHE A 178 2.34 7.22 -5.85
C PHE A 178 3.83 7.55 -5.82
N VAL A 179 4.17 8.80 -5.53
CA VAL A 179 5.55 9.28 -5.48
C VAL A 179 6.00 9.34 -4.03
N ALA A 180 6.90 8.45 -3.63
CA ALA A 180 7.47 8.39 -2.28
C ALA A 180 8.84 9.07 -2.25
N MET A 181 9.05 9.95 -1.27
CA MET A 181 10.37 10.50 -0.92
C MET A 181 11.07 9.54 0.04
N ARG A 182 12.12 8.87 -0.41
CA ARG A 182 12.93 7.99 0.44
C ARG A 182 14.04 8.80 1.11
N THR A 183 14.00 8.85 2.43
CA THR A 183 14.96 9.57 3.28
C THR A 183 15.71 8.66 4.24
N ASP A 184 15.32 7.39 4.32
CA ASP A 184 15.71 6.43 5.37
C ASP A 184 15.39 6.90 6.81
N TRP A 185 14.51 7.90 6.98
CA TRP A 185 14.12 8.40 8.31
C TRP A 185 13.49 7.33 9.20
N SER A 186 12.82 6.35 8.59
CA SER A 186 12.24 5.18 9.26
C SER A 186 13.25 4.35 10.05
N LYS A 187 14.56 4.46 9.78
CA LYS A 187 15.61 3.80 10.58
C LYS A 187 15.72 4.33 12.01
N ARG A 188 15.10 5.48 12.32
CA ARG A 188 15.01 6.05 13.68
C ARG A 188 13.86 5.43 14.49
N TRP A 189 12.94 4.72 13.85
CA TRP A 189 11.84 4.02 14.51
C TRP A 189 12.34 2.85 15.39
N PRO A 190 11.73 2.55 16.55
CA PRO A 190 10.59 3.22 17.18
C PRO A 190 11.00 4.32 18.19
N ASN A 191 12.23 4.84 18.13
CA ASN A 191 12.68 5.83 19.10
C ASN A 191 12.03 7.19 18.82
N ASP A 192 11.04 7.57 19.63
CA ASP A 192 10.29 8.82 19.48
C ASP A 192 11.19 10.07 19.50
N ALA A 193 12.18 10.14 20.40
CA ALA A 193 13.10 11.27 20.45
C ALA A 193 13.98 11.35 19.19
N ALA A 194 14.45 10.20 18.68
CA ALA A 194 15.24 10.15 17.45
C ALA A 194 14.41 10.48 16.21
N MET A 195 13.13 10.06 16.17
CA MET A 195 12.18 10.39 15.12
C MET A 195 11.89 11.89 15.10
N GLN A 196 11.65 12.50 16.26
CA GLN A 196 11.38 13.93 16.43
C GLN A 196 12.60 14.81 16.14
N ASN A 197 13.82 14.27 16.33
CA ASN A 197 15.09 14.88 15.95
C ASN A 197 15.18 16.38 16.36
N ARG A 198 14.90 16.65 17.63
CA ARG A 198 14.85 18.03 18.13
C ARG A 198 16.24 18.63 18.32
N ASP A 199 16.39 19.90 17.97
CA ASP A 199 17.59 20.67 18.27
C ASP A 199 17.65 21.11 19.74
N ALA A 200 18.67 21.88 20.10
CA ALA A 200 18.85 22.42 21.44
C ALA A 200 17.75 23.41 21.87
N ALA A 201 17.03 24.01 20.91
CA ALA A 201 15.88 24.88 21.17
C ALA A 201 14.55 24.09 21.28
N GLY A 202 14.58 22.77 21.06
CA GLY A 202 13.40 21.91 21.08
C GLY A 202 12.61 21.90 19.77
N VAL A 203 13.14 22.52 18.71
CA VAL A 203 12.53 22.52 17.37
C VAL A 203 12.80 21.19 16.70
N ALA A 204 11.76 20.57 16.18
CA ALA A 204 11.86 19.29 15.50
C ALA A 204 12.24 19.47 14.02
N HIS A 205 13.17 18.63 13.52
CA HIS A 205 13.69 18.71 12.16
C HIS A 205 13.40 17.41 11.40
N TYR A 206 12.80 17.53 10.22
CA TYR A 206 12.44 16.42 9.35
C TYR A 206 12.66 16.83 7.88
N PRO A 207 13.15 15.93 7.01
CA PRO A 207 13.25 16.19 5.58
C PRO A 207 11.88 16.37 4.93
#